data_AF-A0A1Y1QI62-F1
#
_entry.id   AF-A0A1Y1QI62-F1
#
_cell.length_a   1.000
_cell.length_b   1.000
_cell.length_c   1.000
_cell.angle_alpha   90.00
_cell.angle_beta   90.00
_cell.angle_gamma   90.00
#
_symmetry.space_group_name_H-M   'P 1'
#
loop_
_entity.id
_entity.type
_entity.pdbx_description
1 polymer ?
#
loop_
_entity_poly.entity_id
_entity_poly.type
_entity_poly.pdbx_seq_one_letter_code
_entity_poly.pdbx_strand_id
1 'polypeptide(L)'
;IAGTFGRTAKRCAERLLLDGIVHIIASDAHNVNYRPPILSAGIEAALRITGNHSEIMRMVNDRPLAILDNIEPSEVLLPNGLGVNGTPINTASIQKPWLERLLG
;
A
#
# COMPACT_ATOMS: atom_id res chain seq x y z
N ILE A 1 -5.86 0.30 8.89
CA ILE A 1 -5.40 -1.12 8.81
C ILE A 1 -5.73 -1.88 10.08
N ALA A 2 -5.25 -1.46 11.26
CA ALA A 2 -5.48 -2.15 12.54
C ALA A 2 -6.97 -2.28 12.98
N GLY A 3 -7.89 -1.53 12.35
CA GLY A 3 -9.33 -1.67 12.57
C GLY A 3 -9.96 -0.67 13.55
N THR A 4 -9.19 0.30 14.04
CA THR A 4 -9.67 1.35 14.97
C THR A 4 -10.75 2.26 14.38
N PHE A 5 -10.83 2.40 13.06
CA PHE A 5 -11.87 3.16 12.34
C PHE A 5 -13.05 2.30 11.85
N GLY A 6 -13.26 1.13 12.47
CA GLY A 6 -14.39 0.25 12.16
C GLY A 6 -14.15 -0.68 10.97
N ARG A 7 -15.13 -1.58 10.77
CA ARG A 7 -15.02 -2.73 9.85
C ARG A 7 -14.91 -2.32 8.38
N THR A 8 -15.65 -1.31 7.95
CA THR A 8 -15.65 -0.85 6.56
C THR A 8 -14.29 -0.30 6.15
N ALA A 9 -13.71 0.58 6.98
CA ALA A 9 -12.39 1.13 6.74
C ALA A 9 -11.30 0.05 6.78
N LYS A 10 -11.41 -0.91 7.71
CA LYS A 10 -10.52 -2.08 7.79
C LYS A 10 -10.55 -2.89 6.49
N ARG A 11 -11.73 -3.26 6.02
CA ARG A 11 -11.91 -4.06 4.80
C ARG A 11 -11.42 -3.33 3.55
N CYS A 12 -11.65 -2.03 3.46
CA CYS A 12 -11.11 -1.21 2.37
C CYS A 12 -9.57 -1.22 2.39
N ALA A 13 -8.96 -0.98 3.56
CA ALA A 13 -7.50 -1.00 3.69
C ALA A 13 -6.89 -2.37 3.37
N GLU A 14 -7.52 -3.46 3.83
CA GLU A 14 -7.13 -4.84 3.49
C GLU A 14 -7.19 -5.07 1.98
N ARG A 15 -8.25 -4.61 1.32
CA ARG A 15 -8.39 -4.72 -0.14
C ARG A 15 -7.27 -4.01 -0.89
N LEU A 16 -7.00 -2.74 -0.54
CA LEU A 16 -5.93 -1.96 -1.18
C LEU A 16 -4.54 -2.61 -0.99
N LEU A 17 -4.29 -3.17 0.20
CA LEU A 17 -3.05 -3.90 0.49
C LEU A 17 -2.93 -5.18 -0.34
N LEU A 18 -4.00 -5.96 -0.45
CA LEU A 18 -4.04 -7.20 -1.24
C LEU A 18 -3.93 -6.93 -2.74
N ASP A 19 -4.54 -5.85 -3.22
CA ASP A 19 -4.43 -5.40 -4.60
C ASP A 19 -3.02 -4.84 -4.89
N GLY A 20 -2.18 -4.63 -3.86
CA GLY A 20 -0.77 -4.28 -4.02
C GLY A 20 -0.54 -2.86 -4.50
N ILE A 21 -1.46 -1.93 -4.22
CA ILE A 21 -1.43 -0.54 -4.73
C ILE A 21 -1.12 0.52 -3.66
N VAL A 22 -0.88 0.09 -2.42
CA VAL A 22 -0.55 0.98 -1.31
C VAL A 22 0.93 1.36 -1.37
N HIS A 23 1.20 2.66 -1.44
CA HIS A 23 2.57 3.19 -1.45
C HIS A 23 3.10 3.39 -0.04
N ILE A 24 2.26 3.92 0.87
CA ILE A 24 2.68 4.36 2.21
C ILE A 24 1.68 3.89 3.26
N ILE A 25 2.21 3.54 4.43
CA ILE A 25 1.43 3.35 5.66
C ILE A 25 1.90 4.39 6.68
N ALA A 26 0.97 5.20 7.18
CA ALA A 26 1.22 6.25 8.17
C ALA A 26 0.22 6.18 9.34
N SER A 27 0.53 6.84 10.46
CA SER A 27 -0.30 6.80 11.68
C SER A 27 -1.55 7.66 11.59
N ASP A 28 -1.50 8.74 10.80
CA ASP A 28 -2.52 9.80 10.79
C ASP A 28 -2.84 10.26 12.23
N ALA A 29 -1.80 10.51 13.01
CA ALA A 29 -1.91 10.86 14.43
C ALA A 29 -2.44 12.28 14.64
N HIS A 30 -3.24 12.47 15.69
CA HIS A 30 -3.81 13.77 16.07
C HIS A 30 -3.56 14.14 17.54
N ASN A 31 -3.35 13.17 18.42
CA ASN A 31 -3.04 13.38 19.84
C ASN A 31 -2.61 12.05 20.50
N VAL A 32 -2.07 12.10 21.71
CA VAL A 32 -1.55 10.91 22.41
C VAL A 32 -2.62 9.96 22.98
N ASN A 33 -3.90 10.36 22.98
CA ASN A 33 -4.96 9.62 23.67
C ASN A 33 -5.84 8.80 22.70
N TYR A 34 -6.37 9.45 21.67
CA TYR A 34 -7.37 8.89 20.74
C TYR A 34 -6.75 8.45 19.41
N ARG A 35 -5.77 9.21 18.92
CA ARG A 35 -5.09 8.92 17.65
C ARG A 35 -3.58 9.10 17.83
N PRO A 36 -2.92 8.26 18.64
CA PRO A 36 -1.50 8.39 18.92
C PRO A 36 -0.65 8.02 17.69
N PRO A 37 0.60 8.49 17.62
CA PRO A 37 1.54 8.17 16.54
C PRO A 37 2.10 6.74 16.65
N ILE A 38 1.23 5.75 16.83
CA ILE A 38 1.61 4.34 16.99
C ILE A 38 1.33 3.61 15.68
N LEU A 39 2.40 3.15 15.02
CA LEU A 39 2.32 2.47 13.73
C LEU A 39 2.43 0.94 13.82
N SER A 40 2.94 0.42 14.95
CA SER A 40 3.26 -1.01 15.15
C SER A 40 2.08 -1.93 14.84
N ALA A 41 0.90 -1.65 15.39
CA ALA A 41 -0.30 -2.45 15.14
C ALA A 41 -0.73 -2.43 13.66
N GLY A 42 -0.49 -1.32 12.96
CA GLY A 42 -0.73 -1.21 11.52
C GLY A 42 0.23 -2.07 10.70
N ILE A 43 1.52 -2.05 11.06
CA ILE A 43 2.58 -2.87 10.46
C ILE A 43 2.29 -4.36 10.66
N GLU A 44 2.02 -4.80 11.88
CA GLU A 44 1.70 -6.21 12.17
C GLU A 44 0.46 -6.70 11.42
N ALA A 45 -0.57 -5.87 11.33
CA ALA A 45 -1.75 -6.20 10.53
C ALA A 45 -1.42 -6.32 9.04
N ALA A 46 -0.67 -5.37 8.48
CA ALA A 46 -0.27 -5.40 7.08
C ALA A 46 0.64 -6.59 6.74
N LEU A 47 1.57 -6.95 7.64
CA LEU A 47 2.40 -8.15 7.52
C LEU A 47 1.57 -9.44 7.51
N ARG A 48 0.58 -9.55 8.40
CA ARG A 48 -0.33 -10.71 8.40
C ARG A 48 -1.17 -10.82 7.13
N ILE A 49 -1.54 -9.69 6.52
CA ILE A 49 -2.34 -9.66 5.28
C ILE A 49 -1.48 -10.03 4.06
N THR A 50 -0.29 -9.44 3.95
CA THR A 50 0.51 -9.50 2.72
C THR A 50 1.58 -10.58 2.74
N GLY A 51 2.04 -10.99 3.93
CA GLY A 51 3.18 -11.91 4.09
C GLY A 51 4.52 -11.36 3.60
N ASN A 52 4.62 -10.08 3.25
CA ASN A 52 5.79 -9.51 2.57
C ASN A 52 6.46 -8.43 3.44
N HIS A 53 7.45 -8.85 4.24
CA HIS A 53 8.15 -7.94 5.13
C HIS A 53 8.87 -6.80 4.41
N SER A 54 9.58 -7.10 3.33
CA SER A 54 10.30 -6.09 2.55
C SER A 54 9.37 -5.02 1.98
N GLU A 55 8.19 -5.42 1.48
CA GLU A 55 7.23 -4.46 0.95
C GLU A 55 6.63 -3.58 2.04
N ILE A 56 6.33 -4.14 3.22
CA ILE A 56 5.86 -3.32 4.35
C ILE A 56 6.93 -2.32 4.80
N MET A 57 8.21 -2.71 4.84
CA MET A 57 9.30 -1.79 5.17
C MET A 57 9.43 -0.67 4.14
N ARG A 58 9.23 -0.95 2.84
CA ARG A 58 9.16 0.11 1.81
C ARG A 58 8.01 1.08 2.06
N MET A 59 6.84 0.58 2.51
CA MET A 59 5.67 1.41 2.78
C MET A 59 5.83 2.32 4.01
N VAL A 60 6.63 1.94 5.01
CA VAL A 60 6.77 2.71 6.26
C VAL A 60 8.08 3.47 6.39
N ASN A 61 9.10 3.14 5.59
CA ASN A 61 10.42 3.75 5.66
C ASN A 61 10.88 4.25 4.29
N ASP A 62 11.11 3.36 3.33
CA ASP A 62 11.84 3.69 2.11
C ASP A 62 11.09 4.72 1.22
N ARG A 63 9.80 4.50 0.95
CA ARG A 63 9.00 5.43 0.13
C ARG A 63 8.70 6.74 0.86
N PRO A 64 8.39 6.75 2.18
CA PRO A 64 8.36 8.01 2.93
C PRO A 64 9.68 8.79 2.90
N LEU A 65 10.82 8.12 3.00
CA LEU A 65 12.13 8.78 2.91
C LEU A 65 12.39 9.35 1.52
N ALA A 66 12.04 8.63 0.46
CA ALA A 66 12.14 9.11 -0.92
C ALA A 66 11.35 10.42 -1.17
N ILE A 67 10.23 10.63 -0.47
CA ILE A 67 9.49 11.90 -0.50
C ILE A 67 10.33 13.01 0.14
N LEU A 68 10.94 12.75 1.30
CA LEU A 68 11.75 13.75 2.02
C LEU A 68 13.00 14.14 1.22
N ASP A 69 13.60 13.18 0.54
CA ASP A 69 14.78 13.38 -0.30
C ASP A 69 14.43 13.93 -1.69
N ASN A 70 13.14 14.13 -2.00
CA ASN A 70 12.64 14.60 -3.30
C ASN A 70 13.20 13.78 -4.47
N ILE A 71 13.20 12.46 -4.32
CA ILE A 71 13.62 11.52 -5.36
C ILE A 71 12.57 11.49 -6.47
N GLU A 72 13.02 11.42 -7.72
CA GLU A 72 12.13 11.29 -8.88
C GLU A 72 11.25 10.04 -8.77
N PRO A 73 9.93 10.11 -9.03
CA PRO A 73 9.04 8.96 -8.87
C PRO A 73 9.46 7.73 -9.70
N SER A 74 10.12 7.93 -10.84
CA SER A 74 10.64 6.84 -11.67
C SER A 74 11.81 6.08 -11.05
N GLU A 75 12.46 6.64 -10.05
CA GLU A 75 13.59 6.02 -9.33
C GLU A 75 13.13 5.25 -8.07
N VAL A 76 11.84 5.34 -7.72
CA VAL A 76 11.26 4.66 -6.57
C VAL A 76 10.58 3.37 -7.00
N LEU A 77 10.89 2.26 -6.32
CA LEU A 77 10.24 0.97 -6.57
C LEU A 77 8.71 1.06 -6.33
N LEU A 78 7.93 0.77 -7.38
CA LEU A 78 6.48 0.81 -7.30
C LEU A 78 5.92 -0.34 -6.44
N PRO A 79 4.72 -0.15 -5.86
CA PRO A 79 3.95 -1.26 -5.30
C PRO A 79 3.70 -2.35 -6.35
N ASN A 80 3.75 -3.62 -5.94
CA ASN A 80 3.69 -4.78 -6.85
C ASN A 80 2.45 -4.80 -7.77
N GLY A 81 1.33 -4.21 -7.33
CA GLY A 81 0.09 -4.14 -8.10
C GLY A 81 0.07 -3.06 -9.19
N LEU A 82 1.07 -2.17 -9.22
CA LEU A 82 1.16 -1.05 -10.16
C LEU A 82 2.22 -1.24 -11.26
N GLY A 83 2.98 -2.34 -11.23
CA GLY A 83 3.87 -2.73 -12.33
C GLY A 83 5.19 -3.36 -11.86
N VAL A 84 5.80 -4.12 -12.76
CA VAL A 84 7.14 -4.72 -12.58
C VAL A 84 8.18 -3.77 -13.16
N ASN A 85 9.12 -3.35 -12.31
CA ASN A 85 10.33 -2.57 -12.62
C ASN A 85 10.68 -2.45 -14.13
N GLY A 86 10.39 -1.28 -14.72
CA GLY A 86 11.15 -0.73 -15.84
C GLY A 86 11.02 -1.37 -17.23
N THR A 87 10.07 -2.28 -17.49
CA THR A 87 9.82 -2.77 -18.87
C THR A 87 8.42 -2.32 -19.34
N PRO A 88 8.27 -1.70 -20.53
CA PRO A 88 6.95 -1.32 -21.03
C PRO A 88 6.07 -2.56 -21.13
N ILE A 89 4.86 -2.46 -20.57
CA ILE A 89 3.88 -3.54 -20.57
C ILE A 89 3.56 -3.90 -22.02
N ASN A 90 3.95 -5.10 -22.46
CA ASN A 90 3.42 -5.67 -23.68
C ASN A 90 1.94 -6.02 -23.40
N THR A 91 1.03 -5.27 -24.02
CA THR A 91 -0.42 -5.33 -23.84
C THR A 91 -1.05 -6.67 -24.24
N ALA A 92 -0.27 -7.63 -24.72
CA ALA A 92 -0.75 -8.93 -25.19
C ALA A 92 -1.22 -9.89 -24.08
N SER A 93 -0.93 -9.64 -22.79
CA SER A 93 -1.26 -10.60 -21.72
C SER A 93 -2.00 -10.02 -20.51
N ILE A 94 -2.59 -8.82 -20.61
CA ILE A 94 -3.45 -8.29 -19.55
C ILE A 94 -4.79 -9.01 -19.61
N GLN A 95 -5.09 -9.86 -18.62
CA GLN A 95 -6.46 -10.29 -18.38
C GLN A 95 -7.33 -9.06 -18.13
N LYS A 96 -8.53 -9.04 -18.73
CA LYS A 96 -9.40 -7.87 -18.84
C LYS A 96 -9.51 -7.07 -17.54
N PRO A 97 -9.38 -5.73 -17.60
CA PRO A 97 -9.61 -4.83 -16.47
C PRO A 97 -10.95 -5.12 -15.77
N TRP A 98 -11.02 -4.92 -14.46
CA TRP A 98 -12.21 -5.26 -13.68
C TRP A 98 -13.48 -4.52 -14.16
N LEU A 99 -13.34 -3.31 -14.72
CA LEU A 99 -14.43 -2.55 -15.35
C LEU A 99 -15.05 -3.32 -16.53
N GLU A 100 -14.23 -3.99 -17.33
CA GLU A 100 -14.69 -4.83 -18.45
C GLU A 100 -15.29 -6.16 -18.00
N ARG A 101 -14.99 -6.62 -16.77
CA ARG A 101 -15.59 -7.82 -16.17
C ARG A 101 -16.93 -7.54 -15.48
N LEU A 102 -17.23 -6.28 -15.20
CA LEU A 102 -18.46 -5.85 -14.53
C LEU A 102 -19.57 -5.49 -15.56
N LEU A 103 -19.17 -5.01 -16.74
CA LEU A 103 -20.08 -4.52 -17.78
C LEU A 103 -20.20 -5.47 -18.99
N GLY A 104 -19.62 -6.66 -18.91
CA GLY A 104 -19.67 -7.71 -19.93
C GLY A 104 -20.27 -9.00 -19.39
#